data_AF-A0A0K8QFJ6-F1
#
_entry.id   AF-A0A0K8QFJ6-F1
#
_cell.length_a   1.000
_cell.length_b   1.000
_cell.length_c   1.000
_cell.angle_alpha   90.00
_cell.angle_beta   90.00
_cell.angle_gamma   90.00
#
_symmetry.space_group_name_H-M   'P 1'
#
loop_
_entity.id
_entity.type
_entity.pdbx_description
1 polymer ?
#
loop_
_entity_poly.entity_id
_entity_poly.type
_entity_poly.pdbx_seq_one_letter_code
_entity_poly.pdbx_strand_id
1 'polypeptide(L)'
;MGNGFGEKLRAERLERGLTQAELGRDLYSPSYISLLETGRREPTAEVIEELARRLELAPKALEAWSQPVSVSDAEYVLAGLYARQAWDLRDYPLAASHASTAAQIALEAKNTSAWWNMTYMQAECLMKQGQLKECQQIIQHLLEHPMATESAGLASAPARCLPPSATDKGSCPPPSSTPRKP
;
A
#
# COMPACT_ATOMS: atom_id res chain seq x y z
N MET A 1 11.67 14.39 -16.53
CA MET A 1 11.07 13.66 -15.40
C MET A 1 10.81 12.28 -15.94
N GLY A 2 11.69 11.34 -15.58
CA GLY A 2 11.72 10.01 -16.17
C GLY A 2 10.46 9.25 -15.82
N ASN A 3 9.82 8.69 -16.84
CA ASN A 3 8.82 7.65 -16.70
C ASN A 3 9.38 6.52 -15.81
N GLY A 4 8.61 6.05 -14.82
CA GLY A 4 9.09 5.03 -13.87
C GLY A 4 9.63 3.76 -14.54
N PHE A 5 9.26 3.52 -15.79
CA PHE A 5 9.77 2.46 -16.64
C PHE A 5 11.29 2.53 -16.87
N GLY A 6 11.81 3.66 -17.35
CA GLY A 6 13.22 3.78 -17.76
C GLY A 6 14.19 3.56 -16.59
N GLU A 7 13.85 4.13 -15.43
CA GLU A 7 14.63 3.99 -14.20
C GLU A 7 14.64 2.54 -13.70
N LYS A 8 13.48 1.88 -13.67
CA LYS A 8 13.35 0.48 -13.25
C LYS A 8 14.06 -0.47 -14.22
N LEU A 9 13.93 -0.24 -15.53
CA LEU A 9 14.64 -1.02 -16.55
C LEU A 9 16.16 -0.93 -16.37
N ARG A 10 16.68 0.28 -16.12
CA ARG A 10 18.11 0.49 -15.86
C ARG A 10 18.56 -0.22 -14.58
N ALA A 11 17.77 -0.13 -13.51
CA ALA A 11 18.08 -0.78 -12.24
C ALA A 11 18.15 -2.31 -12.41
N GLU A 12 17.12 -2.91 -12.99
CA GLU A 12 17.06 -4.36 -13.26
C GLU A 12 18.23 -4.83 -14.12
N ARG A 13 18.57 -4.07 -15.16
CA ARG A 13 19.72 -4.37 -16.02
C ARG A 13 21.03 -4.40 -15.23
N LEU A 14 21.25 -3.40 -14.38
CA LEU A 14 22.47 -3.26 -13.59
C LEU A 14 22.57 -4.33 -12.50
N GLU A 15 21.48 -4.69 -11.84
CA GLU A 15 21.45 -5.77 -10.84
C GLU A 15 21.86 -7.11 -11.46
N ARG A 16 21.53 -7.33 -12.74
CA ARG A 16 21.92 -8.52 -13.50
C ARG A 16 23.30 -8.41 -14.14
N GLY A 17 24.01 -7.30 -13.93
CA GLY A 17 25.34 -7.07 -14.51
C GLY A 17 25.36 -6.94 -16.04
N LEU A 18 24.22 -6.66 -16.66
CA LEU A 18 24.10 -6.56 -18.12
C LEU A 18 24.49 -5.16 -18.62
N THR A 19 25.14 -5.09 -19.77
CA THR A 19 25.31 -3.85 -20.54
C THR A 19 24.07 -3.55 -21.39
N GLN A 20 23.91 -2.32 -21.85
CA GLN A 20 22.82 -1.95 -22.77
C GLN A 20 22.87 -2.76 -24.08
N ALA A 21 24.09 -3.09 -24.54
CA ALA A 21 24.30 -3.95 -25.70
C ALA A 21 23.86 -5.38 -25.45
N GLU A 22 24.09 -5.93 -24.25
CA GLU A 22 23.67 -7.28 -23.91
C GLU A 22 22.16 -7.39 -23.69
N LEU A 23 21.53 -6.36 -23.11
CA LEU A 23 20.06 -6.29 -22.99
C LEU A 23 19.38 -6.14 -24.36
N GLY A 24 19.95 -5.31 -25.24
CA GLY A 24 19.43 -5.07 -26.58
C GLY A 24 19.76 -6.18 -27.59
N ARG A 25 20.90 -6.86 -27.40
CA ARG A 25 21.46 -7.93 -28.22
C ARG A 25 21.29 -7.66 -29.73
N ASP A 26 20.45 -8.43 -30.37
CA ASP A 26 20.20 -8.54 -31.80
C ASP A 26 18.96 -7.76 -32.27
N LEU A 27 18.05 -7.40 -31.35
CA LEU A 27 16.80 -6.74 -31.68
C LEU A 27 16.85 -5.23 -31.46
N TYR A 28 17.60 -4.78 -30.46
CA TYR A 28 17.69 -3.37 -30.10
C TYR A 28 19.14 -2.93 -30.01
N SER A 29 19.42 -1.76 -30.58
CA SER A 29 20.73 -1.15 -30.42
C SER A 29 20.94 -0.66 -28.98
N PRO A 30 22.20 -0.57 -28.51
CA PRO A 30 22.50 0.01 -27.19
C PRO A 30 21.89 1.41 -27.03
N SER A 31 21.90 2.21 -28.10
CA SER A 31 21.29 3.54 -28.14
C SER A 31 19.78 3.51 -27.96
N TYR A 32 19.08 2.51 -28.52
CA TYR A 32 17.64 2.34 -28.33
C TYR A 32 17.32 2.02 -26.86
N ILE A 33 18.07 1.08 -26.25
CA ILE A 33 17.94 0.77 -24.83
C ILE A 33 18.21 2.01 -23.98
N SER A 34 19.22 2.81 -24.32
CA SER A 34 19.48 4.07 -23.62
C SER A 34 18.32 5.08 -23.73
N LEU A 35 17.63 5.14 -24.88
CA LEU A 35 16.47 6.03 -25.04
C LEU A 35 15.28 5.58 -24.16
N LEU A 36 15.09 4.28 -24.01
CA LEU A 36 14.11 3.73 -23.07
C LEU A 36 14.49 4.03 -21.61
N GLU A 37 15.74 3.75 -21.22
CA GLU A 37 16.23 3.98 -19.85
C GLU A 37 16.19 5.44 -19.41
N THR A 38 16.37 6.37 -20.36
CA THR A 38 16.31 7.81 -20.09
C THR A 38 14.92 8.40 -20.20
N GLY A 39 13.91 7.58 -20.55
CA GLY A 39 12.54 8.01 -20.75
C GLY A 39 12.33 8.94 -21.94
N ARG A 40 13.30 9.00 -22.86
CA ARG A 40 13.17 9.77 -24.12
C ARG A 40 12.33 9.03 -25.15
N ARG A 41 12.06 7.74 -24.93
CA ARG A 41 11.17 6.91 -25.74
C ARG A 41 10.31 6.04 -24.83
N GLU A 42 9.01 6.00 -25.13
CA GLU A 42 8.08 5.07 -24.49
C GLU A 42 8.17 3.69 -25.14
N PRO A 43 8.18 2.60 -24.35
CA PRO A 43 8.15 1.24 -24.88
C PRO A 43 6.76 0.91 -25.45
N THR A 44 6.71 0.14 -26.54
CA THR A 44 5.46 -0.46 -27.02
C THR A 44 5.19 -1.78 -26.30
N ALA A 45 3.98 -2.33 -26.39
CA ALA A 45 3.65 -3.64 -25.81
C ALA A 45 4.61 -4.75 -26.29
N GLU A 46 4.93 -4.78 -27.59
CA GLU A 46 5.90 -5.72 -28.17
C GLU A 46 7.29 -5.59 -27.54
N VAL A 47 7.75 -4.35 -27.28
CA VAL A 47 9.04 -4.09 -26.63
C VAL A 47 9.02 -4.55 -25.18
N ILE A 48 7.90 -4.35 -24.49
CA ILE A 48 7.72 -4.82 -23.11
C ILE A 48 7.79 -6.34 -23.05
N GLU A 49 7.09 -7.06 -23.94
CA GLU A 49 7.12 -8.52 -24.00
C GLU A 49 8.53 -9.07 -24.28
N GLU A 50 9.24 -8.47 -25.23
CA GLU A 50 10.60 -8.87 -25.56
C GLU A 50 11.57 -8.66 -24.40
N LEU A 51 11.54 -7.47 -23.78
CA LEU A 51 12.39 -7.17 -22.63
C LEU A 51 12.04 -8.04 -21.42
N ALA A 52 10.76 -8.32 -21.19
CA ALA A 52 10.32 -9.17 -20.09
C ALA A 52 10.88 -10.59 -20.23
N ARG A 53 10.76 -11.19 -21.42
CA ARG A 53 11.33 -12.52 -21.70
C ARG A 53 12.84 -12.55 -21.47
N ARG A 54 13.57 -11.50 -21.87
CA ARG A 54 15.04 -11.43 -21.71
C ARG A 54 15.47 -11.25 -20.26
N LEU A 55 14.69 -10.48 -19.51
CA LEU A 55 14.88 -10.30 -18.07
C LEU A 55 14.26 -11.46 -17.27
N GLU A 56 13.71 -12.49 -17.92
CA GLU A 56 13.03 -13.61 -17.25
C GLU A 56 11.95 -13.15 -16.26
N LEU A 57 11.28 -12.05 -16.60
CA LEU A 57 10.19 -11.46 -15.84
C LEU A 57 8.87 -11.72 -16.58
N ALA A 58 7.76 -11.74 -15.84
CA ALA A 58 6.45 -11.76 -16.46
C ALA A 58 6.21 -10.44 -17.21
N PRO A 59 5.64 -10.43 -18.44
CA PRO A 59 5.33 -9.19 -19.17
C PRO A 59 4.54 -8.18 -18.33
N LYS A 60 3.57 -8.68 -17.55
CA LYS A 60 2.77 -7.89 -16.61
C LYS A 60 3.60 -7.12 -15.56
N ALA A 61 4.77 -7.64 -15.17
CA ALA A 61 5.65 -6.97 -14.23
C ALA A 61 6.31 -5.73 -14.85
N LEU A 62 6.74 -5.81 -16.12
CA LEU A 62 7.30 -4.67 -16.84
C LEU A 62 6.21 -3.68 -17.25
N GLU A 63 5.01 -4.15 -17.61
CA GLU A 63 3.86 -3.28 -17.87
C GLU A 63 3.56 -2.39 -16.66
N ALA A 64 3.61 -2.95 -15.44
CA ALA A 64 3.43 -2.20 -14.20
C ALA A 64 4.48 -1.09 -13.99
N TRP A 65 5.63 -1.13 -14.68
CA TRP A 65 6.62 -0.06 -14.64
C TRP A 65 6.27 1.10 -15.59
N SER A 66 5.54 0.79 -16.66
CA SER A 66 5.06 1.77 -17.64
C SER A 66 3.74 2.45 -17.26
N GLN A 67 3.06 1.96 -16.21
CA GLN A 67 1.84 2.60 -15.76
C GLN A 67 2.17 4.01 -15.21
N PRO A 68 1.58 5.07 -15.79
CA PRO A 68 1.75 6.41 -15.25
C PRO A 68 1.19 6.46 -13.83
N VAL A 69 1.73 7.37 -13.01
CA VAL A 69 1.10 7.75 -11.74
C VAL A 69 -0.35 8.07 -12.06
N SER A 70 -1.27 7.29 -11.52
CA SER A 70 -2.69 7.49 -11.80
C SER A 70 -3.15 8.79 -11.13
N VAL A 71 -4.23 9.40 -11.65
CA VAL A 71 -4.84 10.56 -10.98
C VAL A 71 -5.21 10.19 -9.54
N SER A 72 -5.70 8.96 -9.32
CA SER A 72 -5.95 8.41 -7.99
C SER A 72 -4.70 8.35 -7.11
N ASP A 73 -3.51 8.03 -7.63
CA ASP A 73 -2.28 8.03 -6.81
C ASP A 73 -1.90 9.44 -6.36
N ALA A 74 -2.03 10.43 -7.25
CA ALA A 74 -1.77 11.83 -6.92
C ALA A 74 -2.79 12.37 -5.90
N GLU A 75 -4.07 12.04 -6.08
CA GLU A 75 -5.15 12.40 -5.15
C GLU A 75 -4.96 11.74 -3.78
N TYR A 76 -4.55 10.47 -3.74
CA TYR A 76 -4.18 9.77 -2.51
C TYR A 76 -3.05 10.50 -1.77
N VAL A 77 -1.97 10.82 -2.47
CA VAL A 77 -0.82 11.53 -1.87
C VAL A 77 -1.25 12.88 -1.33
N LEU A 78 -2.02 13.64 -2.10
CA LEU A 78 -2.49 14.96 -1.70
C LEU A 78 -3.38 14.90 -0.46
N ALA A 79 -4.35 13.97 -0.44
CA ALA A 79 -5.23 13.77 0.71
C ALA A 79 -4.44 13.36 1.96
N GLY A 80 -3.46 12.45 1.83
CA GLY A 80 -2.58 12.05 2.95
C GLY A 80 -1.75 13.22 3.50
N LEU A 81 -1.20 14.07 2.61
CA LEU A 81 -0.44 15.25 3.02
C LEU A 81 -1.32 16.27 3.76
N TYR A 82 -2.53 16.54 3.27
CA TYR A 82 -3.47 17.43 3.95
C TYR A 82 -3.96 16.88 5.29
N ALA A 83 -4.19 15.57 5.38
CA ALA A 83 -4.51 14.93 6.65
C ALA A 83 -3.40 15.18 7.67
N ARG A 84 -2.13 15.01 7.27
CA ARG A 84 -0.99 15.20 8.17
C ARG A 84 -0.78 16.66 8.56
N GLN A 85 -0.93 17.57 7.61
CA GLN A 85 -0.86 19.01 7.89
C GLN A 85 -1.94 19.43 8.90
N ALA A 86 -3.18 19.01 8.70
CA ALA A 86 -4.28 19.31 9.60
C ALA A 86 -4.05 18.72 11.01
N TRP A 87 -3.50 17.50 11.09
CA TRP A 87 -3.10 16.89 12.35
C TRP A 87 -2.06 17.73 13.10
N ASP A 88 -1.02 18.18 12.41
CA ASP A 88 0.04 19.01 13.01
C ASP A 88 -0.51 20.36 13.52
N LEU A 89 -1.52 20.91 12.83
CA LEU A 89 -2.27 22.09 13.24
C LEU A 89 -3.33 21.82 14.32
N ARG A 90 -3.49 20.58 14.77
CA ARG A 90 -4.52 20.11 15.72
C ARG A 90 -5.96 20.28 15.24
N ASP A 91 -6.16 20.48 13.94
CA ASP A 91 -7.48 20.43 13.31
C ASP A 91 -7.85 18.96 13.04
N TYR A 92 -8.17 18.25 14.11
CA TYR A 92 -8.51 16.82 14.06
C TYR A 92 -9.77 16.52 13.22
N PRO A 93 -10.83 17.34 13.20
CA PRO A 93 -11.96 17.14 12.29
C PRO A 93 -11.53 17.15 10.82
N LEU A 94 -10.73 18.14 10.40
CA LEU A 94 -10.26 18.23 9.02
C LEU A 94 -9.28 17.09 8.69
N ALA A 95 -8.39 16.75 9.63
CA ALA A 95 -7.47 15.62 9.49
C ALA A 95 -8.20 14.30 9.29
N ALA A 96 -9.27 14.05 10.07
CA ALA A 96 -10.10 12.85 9.94
C ALA A 96 -10.77 12.76 8.56
N SER A 97 -11.28 13.88 8.04
CA SER A 97 -11.90 13.96 6.72
C SER A 97 -10.92 13.59 5.61
N HIS A 98 -9.75 14.24 5.59
CA HIS A 98 -8.71 13.95 4.59
C HIS A 98 -8.16 12.52 4.70
N ALA A 99 -7.97 12.01 5.93
CA ALA A 99 -7.56 10.62 6.15
C ALA A 99 -8.62 9.63 5.61
N SER A 100 -9.91 9.92 5.82
CA SER A 100 -11.01 9.14 5.25
C SER A 100 -10.98 9.13 3.72
N THR A 101 -10.74 10.29 3.09
CA THR A 101 -10.61 10.39 1.63
C THR A 101 -9.42 9.57 1.12
N ALA A 102 -8.25 9.70 1.76
CA ALA A 102 -7.06 8.95 1.38
C ALA A 102 -7.28 7.43 1.54
N ALA A 103 -7.96 7.00 2.61
CA ALA A 103 -8.32 5.60 2.81
C ALA A 103 -9.23 5.07 1.70
N GLN A 104 -10.24 5.83 1.30
CA GLN A 104 -11.17 5.43 0.23
C GLN A 104 -10.44 5.25 -1.11
N ILE A 105 -9.57 6.20 -1.47
CA ILE A 105 -8.77 6.10 -2.70
C ILE A 105 -7.85 4.88 -2.66
N ALA A 106 -7.20 4.63 -1.51
CA ALA A 106 -6.35 3.45 -1.34
C ALA A 106 -7.12 2.13 -1.42
N LEU A 107 -8.37 2.09 -0.93
CA LEU A 107 -9.25 0.93 -1.04
C LEU A 107 -9.61 0.65 -2.52
N GLU A 108 -9.96 1.68 -3.27
CA GLU A 108 -10.26 1.59 -4.70
C GLU A 108 -9.05 1.14 -5.51
N ALA A 109 -7.86 1.63 -5.15
CA ALA A 109 -6.58 1.19 -5.72
C ALA A 109 -6.15 -0.22 -5.24
N LYS A 110 -6.93 -0.88 -4.37
CA LYS A 110 -6.61 -2.18 -3.74
C LYS A 110 -5.25 -2.18 -3.01
N ASN A 111 -4.82 -1.02 -2.52
CA ASN A 111 -3.62 -0.86 -1.72
C ASN A 111 -3.96 -1.01 -0.23
N THR A 112 -4.01 -2.25 0.23
CA THR A 112 -4.40 -2.62 1.60
C THR A 112 -3.55 -1.92 2.67
N SER A 113 -2.24 -1.81 2.46
CA SER A 113 -1.35 -1.14 3.42
C SER A 113 -1.63 0.36 3.54
N ALA A 114 -1.86 1.03 2.41
CA ALA A 114 -2.17 2.46 2.38
C ALA A 114 -3.55 2.74 2.99
N TRP A 115 -4.53 1.89 2.70
CA TRP A 115 -5.87 1.95 3.28
C TRP A 115 -5.80 1.86 4.80
N TRP A 116 -5.15 0.81 5.33
CA TRP A 116 -5.06 0.58 6.78
C TRP A 116 -4.40 1.75 7.50
N ASN A 117 -3.30 2.28 6.96
CA ASN A 117 -2.59 3.43 7.55
C ASN A 117 -3.49 4.66 7.66
N MET A 118 -4.23 4.98 6.59
CA MET A 118 -5.09 6.17 6.56
C MET A 118 -6.36 5.98 7.40
N THR A 119 -6.94 4.79 7.40
CA THR A 119 -8.08 4.45 8.26
C THR A 119 -7.69 4.46 9.74
N TYR A 120 -6.49 4.00 10.09
CA TYR A 120 -5.99 4.11 11.46
C TYR A 120 -5.76 5.57 11.87
N MET A 121 -5.15 6.38 11.01
CA MET A 121 -5.00 7.83 11.25
C MET A 121 -6.34 8.53 11.45
N GLN A 122 -7.37 8.17 10.68
CA GLN A 122 -8.73 8.67 10.87
C GLN A 122 -9.26 8.32 12.27
N ALA A 123 -9.09 7.08 12.72
CA ALA A 123 -9.49 6.66 14.07
C ALA A 123 -8.75 7.45 15.17
N GLU A 124 -7.44 7.68 15.01
CA GLU A 124 -6.66 8.51 15.93
C GLU A 124 -7.22 9.94 16.02
N CYS A 125 -7.62 10.52 14.88
CA CYS A 125 -8.24 11.85 14.84
C CYS A 125 -9.58 11.87 15.59
N LEU A 126 -10.43 10.86 15.39
CA LEU A 126 -11.72 10.73 16.08
C LEU A 126 -11.54 10.56 17.59
N MET A 127 -10.53 9.80 18.00
CA MET A 127 -10.16 9.64 19.41
C MET A 127 -9.76 10.98 20.05
N LYS A 128 -8.97 11.80 19.35
CA LYS A 128 -8.61 13.16 19.84
C LYS A 128 -9.80 14.11 19.94
N GLN A 129 -10.84 13.90 19.13
CA GLN A 129 -12.08 14.66 19.18
C GLN A 129 -13.05 14.17 20.27
N GLY A 130 -12.80 13.00 20.88
CA GLY A 130 -13.73 12.36 21.82
C GLY A 130 -14.91 11.66 21.15
N GLN A 131 -14.87 11.47 19.82
CA GLN A 131 -15.86 10.71 19.04
C GLN A 131 -15.59 9.20 19.18
N LEU A 132 -15.82 8.69 20.39
CA LEU A 132 -15.42 7.34 20.78
C LEU A 132 -16.22 6.25 20.07
N LYS A 133 -17.49 6.51 19.73
CA LYS A 133 -18.34 5.51 19.05
C LYS A 133 -17.87 5.27 17.62
N GLU A 134 -17.63 6.35 16.88
CA GLU A 134 -17.12 6.31 15.51
C GLU A 134 -15.72 5.72 15.48
N CYS A 135 -14.84 6.14 16.41
CA CYS A 135 -13.51 5.56 16.56
C CYS A 135 -13.57 4.05 16.79
N GLN A 136 -14.41 3.58 17.73
CA GLN A 136 -14.58 2.16 18.01
C GLN A 136 -15.02 1.36 16.79
N GLN A 137 -15.94 1.89 15.98
CA GLN A 137 -16.39 1.22 14.75
C GLN A 137 -15.24 1.05 13.75
N ILE A 138 -14.44 2.10 13.54
CA ILE A 138 -13.31 2.05 12.62
C ILE A 138 -12.23 1.07 13.12
N ILE A 139 -11.89 1.14 14.41
CA ILE A 139 -10.90 0.26 15.01
C ILE A 139 -11.34 -1.21 14.93
N GLN A 140 -12.62 -1.50 15.19
CA GLN A 140 -13.14 -2.86 15.06
C GLN A 140 -13.02 -3.36 13.61
N HIS A 141 -13.38 -2.53 12.64
CA HIS A 141 -13.23 -2.87 11.23
C HIS A 141 -11.78 -3.14 10.82
N LEU A 142 -10.83 -2.36 11.34
CA LEU A 142 -9.39 -2.59 11.12
C LEU A 142 -8.90 -3.91 11.71
N LEU A 143 -9.40 -4.30 12.88
CA LEU A 143 -9.02 -5.54 13.57
C LEU A 143 -9.59 -6.79 12.90
N GLU A 144 -10.75 -6.68 12.26
CA GLU A 144 -11.39 -7.77 11.50
C GLU A 144 -10.70 -8.02 10.14
N HIS A 145 -9.87 -7.08 9.66
CA HIS A 145 -9.20 -7.20 8.38
C HIS A 145 -8.03 -8.22 8.41
N PRO A 146 -7.85 -9.08 7.39
CA PRO A 146 -6.81 -10.12 7.35
C PRO A 146 -5.40 -9.63 7.76
N MET A 147 -5.02 -8.45 7.29
CA MET A 147 -3.73 -7.83 7.60
C MET A 147 -3.47 -7.61 9.11
N ALA A 148 -4.51 -7.34 9.91
CA ALA A 148 -4.38 -7.22 11.36
C ALA A 148 -4.36 -8.60 12.04
N THR A 149 -5.08 -9.58 11.50
CA THR A 149 -5.07 -10.96 12.03
C THR A 149 -3.77 -11.70 11.75
N GLU A 150 -3.09 -11.38 10.64
CA GLU A 150 -1.83 -12.01 10.23
C GLU A 150 -0.60 -11.37 10.90
N SER A 151 -0.72 -10.15 11.44
CA SER A 151 0.38 -9.43 12.10
C SER A 151 -0.04 -8.88 13.46
N ALA A 152 0.36 -9.59 14.52
CA ALA A 152 0.09 -9.21 15.91
C ALA A 152 0.59 -7.79 16.26
N GLY A 153 1.64 -7.30 15.60
CA GLY A 153 2.15 -5.95 15.79
C GLY A 153 1.15 -4.86 15.37
N LEU A 154 0.47 -5.07 14.22
CA LEU A 154 -0.50 -4.13 13.66
C LEU A 154 -1.81 -4.09 14.45
N ALA A 155 -2.24 -5.22 15.03
CA ALA A 155 -3.42 -5.25 15.89
C ALA A 155 -3.21 -4.57 17.26
N SER A 156 -1.96 -4.45 17.72
CA SER A 156 -1.65 -4.05 19.10
C SER A 156 -1.92 -2.59 19.44
N ALA A 157 -1.77 -1.66 18.48
CA ALA A 157 -2.03 -0.24 18.69
C ALA A 157 -3.54 0.10 18.61
N PRO A 158 -4.29 -0.36 17.59
CA PRO A 158 -5.75 -0.22 17.54
C PRO A 158 -6.46 -0.84 18.75
N ALA A 159 -6.05 -2.05 19.19
CA ALA A 159 -6.70 -2.73 20.31
C ALA A 159 -6.60 -1.96 21.63
N ARG A 160 -5.56 -1.15 21.84
CA ARG A 160 -5.41 -0.30 23.04
C ARG A 160 -6.38 0.88 23.06
N CYS A 161 -6.92 1.28 21.90
CA CYS A 161 -7.89 2.35 21.78
C CYS A 161 -9.31 1.89 22.15
N LEU A 162 -9.58 0.58 22.18
CA LEU A 162 -10.88 0.04 22.57
C LEU A 162 -11.01 -0.11 24.09
N PRO A 163 -12.21 0.12 24.66
CA PRO A 163 -12.47 -0.22 26.05
C PRO A 163 -12.34 -1.74 26.25
N PRO A 164 -11.91 -2.21 27.44
CA PRO A 164 -11.64 -3.62 27.72
C PRO A 164 -12.86 -4.55 27.56
N SER A 165 -14.08 -4.00 27.49
CA SER A 165 -15.30 -4.74 27.22
C SER A 165 -15.50 -5.13 25.75
N ALA A 166 -14.75 -4.54 24.81
CA ALA A 166 -14.88 -4.80 23.38
C ALA A 166 -13.87 -5.83 22.84
N THR A 167 -12.76 -6.06 23.55
CA THR A 167 -11.74 -7.05 23.20
C THR A 167 -12.12 -8.48 23.63
N ASP A 168 -13.14 -8.65 24.46
CA ASP A 168 -13.57 -9.94 25.03
C ASP A 168 -14.62 -10.68 24.19
N LYS A 169 -14.40 -10.74 22.87
CA LYS A 169 -15.15 -11.65 21.97
C LYS A 169 -14.17 -12.55 21.24
N GLY A 170 -13.51 -13.45 21.97
CA GLY A 170 -12.65 -14.43 21.30
C GLY A 170 -11.84 -15.42 22.13
N SER A 171 -11.94 -15.47 23.46
CA SER A 171 -11.18 -16.47 24.24
C SER A 171 -11.82 -16.79 25.60
N CYS A 172 -13.04 -17.36 25.59
CA CYS A 172 -13.49 -18.18 26.72
C CYS A 172 -13.28 -19.67 26.35
N PRO A 173 -12.32 -20.38 26.97
CA PRO A 173 -12.27 -21.83 26.84
C PRO A 173 -13.51 -22.44 27.52
N PRO A 174 -14.07 -23.55 27.01
CA PRO A 174 -15.24 -24.16 27.61
C PRO A 174 -14.91 -24.68 29.02
N PRO A 175 -15.87 -24.65 29.97
CA PRO A 175 -15.65 -25.20 31.30
C PRO A 175 -15.35 -26.70 31.20
N SER A 176 -14.17 -27.10 31.64
CA SER A 176 -13.74 -28.50 31.75
C SER A 176 -14.62 -29.23 32.76
N SER A 177 -15.68 -29.84 32.26
CA SER A 177 -16.50 -30.80 33.01
C SER A 177 -15.76 -32.14 33.00
N THR A 178 -15.04 -32.45 34.08
CA THR A 178 -14.61 -33.82 34.37
C THR A 178 -15.37 -34.33 35.59
N PRO A 179 -15.99 -35.53 35.51
CA PRO A 179 -16.79 -36.07 36.59
C PRO A 179 -15.89 -36.65 37.68
N ARG A 180 -16.19 -36.31 38.93
CA ARG A 180 -15.65 -36.97 40.12
C ARG A 180 -16.19 -38.40 40.14
N LYS A 181 -15.35 -39.40 39.90
CA LYS A 181 -15.69 -40.80 40.15
C LYS A 181 -15.54 -41.12 41.66
N PRO A 182 -16.34 -42.07 42.16
CA PRO A 182 -16.53 -42.33 43.59
C PRO A 182 -15.30 -42.94 44.27
#